data_AF-A0A4U0ZN20-F1
#
_entry.id   AF-A0A4U0ZN20-F1
#
_cell.length_a   1.000
_cell.length_b   1.000
_cell.length_c   1.000
_cell.angle_alpha   90.00
_cell.angle_beta   90.00
_cell.angle_gamma   90.00
#
_symmetry.space_group_name_H-M   'P 1'
#
loop_
_entity.id
_entity.type
_entity.pdbx_description
1 polymer ?
#
loop_
_entity_poly.entity_id
_entity_poly.type
_entity_poly.pdbx_seq_one_letter_code
_entity_poly.pdbx_strand_id
1 'polypeptide(L)' 'LSIRCQCRLLHVPRSMVYYQLSGESAENLQLMEKIDRLHLDDPSAGSRRMYKYLRRSTGKKIGRERVRRL' A
#
# COMPACT_ATOMS: atom_id res chain seq x y z
N LEU A 1 -7.66 21.84 -27.19
CA LEU A 1 -6.29 21.53 -26.68
C LEU A 1 -6.15 20.03 -26.50
N SER A 2 -5.16 19.39 -27.10
CA SER A 2 -4.95 17.94 -26.91
C SER A 2 -4.38 17.64 -25.51
N ILE A 3 -4.61 16.45 -24.98
CA ILE A 3 -4.01 15.98 -23.72
C ILE A 3 -2.47 16.10 -23.77
N ARG A 4 -1.85 15.90 -24.94
CA ARG A 4 -0.40 16.08 -25.12
C ARG A 4 0.04 17.53 -24.90
N CYS A 5 -0.72 18.49 -25.41
CA CYS A 5 -0.44 19.91 -25.20
C CYS A 5 -0.66 20.30 -23.73
N GLN A 6 -1.71 19.77 -23.08
CA GLN A 6 -1.97 20.00 -21.66
C GLN A 6 -0.87 19.43 -20.77
N CYS A 7 -0.42 18.19 -21.00
CA CYS A 7 0.72 17.59 -20.29
C CYS A 7 1.99 18.41 -20.42
N ARG A 8 2.30 18.88 -21.64
CA ARG A 8 3.49 19.70 -21.92
C ARG A 8 3.42 21.05 -21.22
N LEU A 9 2.26 21.69 -21.22
CA LEU A 9 2.05 22.97 -20.54
C LEU A 9 2.19 22.83 -19.02
N LEU A 10 1.64 21.76 -18.46
CA LEU A 10 1.60 21.48 -17.02
C LEU A 10 2.83 20.71 -16.50
N HIS A 11 3.82 20.41 -17.35
CA HIS A 11 5.01 19.62 -17.02
C HIS A 11 4.72 18.27 -16.32
N VAL A 12 3.57 17.67 -16.59
CA VAL A 12 3.19 16.36 -16.03
C VAL A 12 3.39 15.24 -17.05
N PRO A 13 3.90 14.08 -16.63
CA PRO A 13 4.05 12.93 -17.51
C PRO A 13 2.67 12.42 -17.95
N ARG A 14 2.55 12.07 -19.24
CA ARG A 14 1.30 11.59 -19.85
C ARG A 14 0.72 10.34 -19.16
N SER A 15 1.59 9.49 -18.59
CA SER A 15 1.20 8.30 -17.84
C SER A 15 0.33 8.64 -16.63
N MET A 16 0.58 9.78 -15.98
CA MET A 16 -0.16 10.22 -14.80
C MET A 16 -1.58 10.66 -15.15
N VAL A 17 -1.82 11.17 -16.38
CA VAL A 17 -3.14 11.66 -16.80
C VAL A 17 -4.17 10.53 -16.94
N TYR A 18 -3.72 9.32 -17.30
CA TYR A 18 -4.58 8.15 -17.39
C TYR A 18 -4.53 7.28 -16.14
N TYR A 19 -3.59 7.52 -15.24
CA TYR A 19 -3.47 6.78 -14.01
C TYR A 19 -4.52 7.26 -13.02
N GLN A 20 -5.53 6.42 -12.80
CA GLN A 20 -6.52 6.64 -11.76
C GLN A 20 -6.08 5.86 -10.51
N LEU A 21 -5.92 6.57 -9.39
CA LEU A 21 -5.64 5.95 -8.10
C LEU A 21 -6.82 5.04 -7.75
N SER A 22 -6.63 3.73 -7.89
CA SER A 22 -7.55 2.75 -7.32
C SER A 22 -7.36 2.77 -5.82
N GLY A 23 -8.40 3.14 -5.06
CA GLY A 23 -8.37 3.05 -3.61
C GLY A 23 -8.08 1.63 -3.13
N GLU A 24 -7.53 1.50 -1.93
CA GLU A 24 -7.32 0.21 -1.28
C GLU A 24 -8.65 -0.37 -0.77
N SER A 25 -8.78 -1.70 -0.75
CA SER A 25 -9.98 -2.35 -0.22
C SER A 25 -10.10 -2.16 1.29
N ALA A 26 -11.31 -2.24 1.84
CA ALA A 26 -11.55 -2.13 3.28
C ALA A 26 -10.71 -3.13 4.10
N GLU A 27 -10.50 -4.34 3.57
CA GLU A 27 -9.62 -5.33 4.20
C GLU A 27 -8.15 -4.91 4.20
N ASN A 28 -7.69 -4.23 3.15
CA ASN A 28 -6.32 -3.72 3.07
C ASN A 28 -6.14 -2.53 4.02
N LEU A 29 -7.13 -1.65 4.13
CA LEU A 29 -7.11 -0.53 5.09
C LEU A 29 -6.96 -1.04 6.53
N GLN A 30 -7.77 -2.02 6.95
CA GLN A 30 -7.64 -2.65 8.26
C GLN A 30 -6.30 -3.35 8.46
N LEU A 31 -5.71 -3.88 7.39
CA LEU A 31 -4.42 -4.54 7.44
C LEU A 31 -3.28 -3.53 7.58
N MET A 32 -3.34 -2.39 6.87
CA MET A 32 -2.38 -1.29 7.00
C MET A 32 -2.39 -0.72 8.41
N GLU A 33 -3.55 -0.44 9.01
CA GLU A 33 -3.64 0.03 10.40
C GLU A 33 -2.98 -0.93 11.41
N LYS A 34 -3.14 -2.24 11.19
CA LYS A 34 -2.48 -3.25 12.04
C LYS A 34 -0.98 -3.31 11.82
N ILE A 35 -0.52 -3.16 10.58
CA ILE A 35 0.91 -3.10 10.25
C ILE A 35 1.53 -1.90 10.95
N ASP A 36 0.91 -0.72 10.84
CA ASP A 36 1.39 0.51 11.47
C ASP A 36 1.47 0.37 12.99
N ARG A 37 0.42 -0.17 13.63
CA ARG A 37 0.44 -0.40 15.07
C ARG A 37 1.55 -1.36 15.49
N LEU A 38 1.80 -2.43 14.73
CA LEU A 38 2.90 -3.36 15.00
C LEU A 38 4.27 -2.74 14.78
N HIS A 39 4.40 -1.81 13.84
CA HIS A 39 5.65 -1.13 13.58
C HIS A 39 5.98 -0.10 14.66
N LEU A 40 4.95 0.52 15.26
CA LEU A 40 5.10 1.37 16.43
C LEU A 40 5.47 0.58 17.70
N ASP A 41 4.96 -0.65 17.83
CA ASP A 41 5.24 -1.53 18.98
C ASP A 41 6.63 -2.19 18.89
N ASP A 42 6.99 -2.73 17.71
CA ASP A 42 8.31 -3.31 17.44
C ASP A 42 8.90 -2.71 16.15
N PRO A 43 9.64 -1.59 16.24
CA PRO A 43 10.28 -0.97 15.09
C PRO A 43 11.38 -1.85 14.48
N SER A 44 11.86 -2.87 15.20
CA SER A 44 12.83 -3.85 14.69
C SER A 44 12.17 -4.98 13.90
N ALA A 45 10.84 -5.10 13.97
CA ALA A 45 10.09 -6.09 13.21
C ALA A 45 10.15 -5.75 11.72
N GLY A 46 10.92 -6.55 10.97
CA GLY A 46 10.84 -6.54 9.50
C GLY A 46 9.63 -7.33 8.98
N SER A 47 9.45 -7.33 7.65
CA SER A 47 8.37 -8.07 6.96
C SER A 47 8.20 -9.54 7.36
N ARG A 48 9.31 -10.22 7.72
CA ARG A 48 9.31 -11.62 8.21
C ARG A 48 8.66 -11.78 9.59
N ARG A 49 8.75 -10.78 10.46
CA ARG A 49 8.09 -10.81 11.78
C ARG A 49 6.66 -10.29 11.67
N MET A 50 6.43 -9.21 10.91
CA MET A 50 5.07 -8.68 10.68
C MET A 50 4.10 -9.72 10.15
N TYR A 51 4.45 -10.52 9.12
CA TYR A 51 3.50 -11.51 8.60
C TYR A 51 3.12 -12.56 9.65
N LYS A 52 4.04 -12.92 10.56
CA LYS A 52 3.75 -13.86 11.65
C LYS A 52 2.82 -13.24 12.69
N TYR A 53 3.08 -11.99 13.09
CA TYR A 53 2.21 -11.26 14.02
C TYR A 53 0.80 -11.09 13.45
N LEU A 54 0.69 -10.67 12.19
CA LEU A 54 -0.59 -10.49 11.52
C LEU A 54 -1.36 -11.80 11.34
N ARG A 55 -0.66 -12.89 11.01
CA ARG A 55 -1.24 -14.24 10.93
C ARG A 55 -1.75 -14.72 12.30
N ARG A 56 -1.01 -14.45 13.37
CA ARG A 56 -1.41 -14.80 14.74
C ARG A 56 -2.59 -13.95 15.23
N SER A 57 -2.56 -12.65 14.98
CA SER A 57 -3.61 -11.71 15.43
C SER A 57 -4.91 -11.85 14.65
N THR A 58 -4.85 -12.12 13.34
CA THR A 58 -6.02 -12.09 12.47
C THR A 58 -6.52 -13.49 12.08
N GLY A 59 -5.73 -14.54 12.30
CA GLY A 59 -6.04 -15.92 11.87
C GLY A 59 -6.07 -16.13 10.35
N LYS A 60 -6.12 -15.04 9.56
CA LYS A 60 -6.11 -15.05 8.09
C LYS A 60 -4.72 -15.43 7.56
N LYS A 61 -4.68 -16.18 6.45
CA LYS A 61 -3.46 -16.43 5.67
C LYS A 61 -3.06 -15.15 4.93
N ILE A 62 -2.26 -14.31 5.58
CA ILE A 62 -1.67 -13.11 4.98
C ILE A 62 -0.27 -13.48 4.46
N GLY A 63 -0.06 -13.36 3.15
CA GLY A 63 1.23 -13.63 2.53
C GLY A 63 2.25 -12.53 2.81
N ARG A 64 3.54 -12.88 2.84
CA ARG A 64 4.63 -11.91 3.05
C ARG A 64 4.65 -10.78 2.01
N GLU A 65 4.29 -11.09 0.76
CA GLU A 65 4.23 -10.06 -0.29
C GLU A 65 3.14 -9.04 -0.06
N ARG A 66 1.99 -9.46 0.50
CA ARG A 66 0.89 -8.56 0.86
C ARG A 66 1.30 -7.59 1.96
N VAL A 67 2.10 -8.05 2.93
CA VAL A 67 2.68 -7.21 4.01
C VAL A 67 3.81 -6.31 3.53
N ARG A 68 4.45 -6.61 2.39
CA ARG A 68 5.52 -5.76 1.84
C ARG A 68 4.97 -4.65 0.96
N ARG A 69 3.81 -4.89 0.32
CA ARG A 69 3.17 -3.94 -0.59
C ARG A 69 2.32 -2.91 0.15
N LEU A 70 1.67 -3.34 1.24
CA LEU A 70 0.89 -2.51 2.14
C LEU A 70 1.80 -1.94 3.23
#